data_AF-A0A8T3QLW0-F1
#
_entry.id   AF-A0A8T3QLW0-F1
#
_cell.length_a   1.000
_cell.length_b   1.000
_cell.length_c   1.000
_cell.angle_alpha   90.00
_cell.angle_beta   90.00
_cell.angle_gamma   90.00
#
_symmetry.space_group_name_H-M   'P 1'
#
loop_
_entity.id
_entity.type
_entity.pdbx_description
1 polymer ?
#
loop_
_entity_poly.entity_id
_entity_poly.type
_entity_poly.pdbx_seq_one_letter_code
_entity_poly.pdbx_strand_id
1 'polypeptide(L)'
;MARGRARVAVSILDADHSNMAYAIRRAEKEGADRFHIDVMDGHFVPNLTFGPKMIKGIRPRTRLPLDAHLMISDPLQSVDEFLAAGCDSVTIHVEVDPAQIEPTLGRIRAAGRAPGLSVKPKTPLSALDPYRGLFDIVLVMTVEPGFGGQSFMKDVAAEKILAAREYLTHAPAEGEVHVDGGVNRESAEFVGGLAVDVLVVGSVLWRKGRNMGREIRLVRALADEGYQYRLNNGKPPIPRDAMVVFDQLPKHLALRFMDEIEAGGISVIPLRGNGQFNPDGVRDYDLLVPASVESLTIERHAADRERYAGEAAAWREDYIARHGIQPPETLRPAPS
;
A
#
# COMPACT_ATOMS: atom_id res chain seq x y z
N MET A 1 19.89 1.92 4.25
CA MET A 1 18.96 1.43 3.21
C MET A 1 18.22 2.63 2.67
N ALA A 2 18.35 2.92 1.38
CA ALA A 2 17.61 4.02 0.76
C ALA A 2 16.10 3.73 0.86
N ARG A 3 15.34 4.67 1.43
CA ARG A 3 13.90 4.50 1.70
C ARG A 3 13.11 4.70 0.42
N GLY A 4 12.19 3.76 0.14
CA GLY A 4 11.14 3.78 -0.91
C GLY A 4 10.49 5.14 -1.12
N ARG A 5 9.94 5.41 -2.32
CA ARG A 5 9.05 6.57 -2.48
C ARG A 5 7.78 6.30 -1.67
N ALA A 6 7.19 5.13 -1.89
CA ALA A 6 6.00 4.68 -1.19
C ALA A 6 6.27 4.48 0.30
N ARG A 7 5.35 4.96 1.13
CA ARG A 7 5.33 4.79 2.58
C ARG A 7 4.22 3.82 2.95
N VAL A 8 4.46 2.99 3.95
CA VAL A 8 3.47 2.08 4.51
C VAL A 8 2.99 2.60 5.85
N ALA A 9 1.72 2.98 5.89
CA ALA A 9 1.01 3.33 7.11
C ALA A 9 0.36 2.08 7.68
N VAL A 10 0.83 1.64 8.85
CA VAL A 10 0.27 0.44 9.50
C VAL A 10 -1.01 0.86 10.21
N SER A 11 -2.17 0.40 9.73
CA SER A 11 -3.43 0.57 10.45
C SER A 11 -3.43 -0.32 11.69
N ILE A 12 -3.69 0.30 12.85
CA ILE A 12 -3.77 -0.39 14.13
C ILE A 12 -5.18 -0.90 14.45
N LEU A 13 -6.14 -0.75 13.52
CA LEU A 13 -7.52 -1.20 13.69
C LEU A 13 -7.58 -2.69 14.06
N ASP A 14 -6.85 -3.52 13.32
CA ASP A 14 -6.81 -4.99 13.51
C ASP A 14 -5.66 -5.45 14.43
N ALA A 15 -4.98 -4.53 15.13
CA ALA A 15 -3.92 -4.88 16.05
C ALA A 15 -4.45 -5.55 17.33
N ASP A 16 -3.57 -6.20 18.10
CA ASP A 16 -3.93 -6.70 19.43
C ASP A 16 -4.07 -5.53 20.41
N HIS A 17 -5.30 -5.08 20.64
CA HIS A 17 -5.60 -3.95 21.53
C HIS A 17 -5.26 -4.24 23.00
N SER A 18 -5.23 -5.51 23.41
CA SER A 18 -4.82 -5.89 24.77
C SER A 18 -3.34 -5.61 25.04
N ASN A 19 -2.52 -5.51 23.99
CA ASN A 19 -1.09 -5.25 24.06
C ASN A 19 -0.61 -4.26 22.99
N MET A 20 -1.30 -3.13 22.90
CA MET A 20 -1.01 -2.09 21.89
C MET A 20 0.45 -1.61 21.94
N ALA A 21 1.05 -1.52 23.13
CA ALA A 21 2.44 -1.11 23.26
C ALA A 21 3.42 -2.06 22.54
N TYR A 22 3.14 -3.37 22.55
CA TYR A 22 3.91 -4.35 21.78
C TYR A 22 3.63 -4.22 20.29
N ALA A 23 2.36 -4.08 19.90
CA ALA A 23 1.96 -3.93 18.49
C ALA A 23 2.68 -2.75 17.81
N ILE A 24 2.70 -1.58 18.47
CA ILE A 24 3.40 -0.38 18.00
C ILE A 24 4.90 -0.62 17.84
N ARG A 25 5.58 -1.11 18.90
CA ARG A 25 7.03 -1.38 18.84
C ARG A 25 7.39 -2.41 17.77
N ARG A 26 6.55 -3.44 17.60
CA ARG A 26 6.74 -4.46 16.56
C ARG A 26 6.65 -3.82 15.19
N ALA A 27 5.56 -3.12 14.87
CA ALA A 27 5.38 -2.51 13.56
C ALA A 27 6.47 -1.48 13.22
N GLU A 28 6.89 -0.65 14.17
CA GLU A 28 8.02 0.27 14.00
C GLU A 28 9.33 -0.49 13.70
N LYS A 29 9.65 -1.54 14.47
CA LYS A 29 10.83 -2.38 14.23
C LYS A 29 10.78 -3.09 12.87
N GLU A 30 9.59 -3.51 12.46
CA GLU A 30 9.35 -4.22 11.19
C GLU A 30 9.31 -3.27 9.98
N GLY A 31 9.44 -1.96 10.20
CA GLY A 31 9.67 -0.97 9.15
C GLY A 31 8.44 -0.18 8.73
N ALA A 32 7.43 -0.06 9.58
CA ALA A 32 6.35 0.91 9.41
C ALA A 32 6.91 2.33 9.23
N ASP A 33 6.31 3.13 8.35
CA ASP A 33 6.70 4.53 8.16
C ASP A 33 5.83 5.47 9.01
N ARG A 34 4.61 5.04 9.35
CA ARG A 34 3.65 5.73 10.22
C ARG A 34 2.60 4.76 10.76
N PHE A 35 1.83 5.21 11.74
CA PHE A 35 0.66 4.51 12.24
C PHE A 35 -0.61 5.19 11.77
N HIS A 36 -1.48 4.44 11.10
CA HIS A 36 -2.82 4.90 10.72
C HIS A 36 -3.80 4.51 11.83
N ILE A 37 -4.62 5.47 12.25
CA ILE A 37 -5.47 5.37 13.44
C ILE A 37 -6.91 5.64 13.01
N ASP A 38 -7.63 4.56 12.74
CA ASP A 38 -9.03 4.57 12.31
C ASP A 38 -9.98 4.82 13.50
N VAL A 39 -10.47 6.05 13.62
CA VAL A 39 -11.37 6.50 14.69
C VAL A 39 -12.80 6.49 14.18
N MET A 40 -13.67 5.76 14.87
CA MET A 40 -15.08 5.58 14.49
C MET A 40 -15.97 5.84 15.69
N ASP A 41 -17.13 6.48 15.50
CA ASP A 41 -18.04 6.90 16.57
C ASP A 41 -19.37 6.13 16.64
N GLY A 42 -19.57 5.13 15.78
CA GLY A 42 -20.81 4.38 15.66
C GLY A 42 -21.97 5.12 14.98
N HIS A 43 -21.77 6.37 14.55
CA HIS A 43 -22.79 7.21 13.91
C HIS A 43 -22.45 7.47 12.44
N PHE A 44 -21.26 7.97 12.14
CA PHE A 44 -20.82 8.21 10.76
C PHE A 44 -20.56 6.90 10.00
N VAL A 45 -20.08 5.88 10.73
CA VAL A 45 -19.97 4.49 10.30
C VAL A 45 -20.55 3.57 11.37
N PRO A 46 -21.09 2.40 11.01
CA PRO A 46 -21.76 1.50 11.95
C PRO A 46 -20.76 0.64 12.76
N ASN A 47 -19.71 1.27 13.28
CA ASN A 47 -18.70 0.64 14.13
C ASN A 47 -18.10 1.67 15.10
N LEU A 48 -17.59 1.21 16.25
CA LEU A 48 -16.97 2.04 17.29
C LEU A 48 -15.58 1.48 17.58
N THR A 49 -14.56 2.33 17.50
CA THR A 49 -13.17 1.90 17.73
C THR A 49 -12.59 2.50 19.02
N PHE A 50 -11.69 3.46 18.90
CA PHE A 50 -10.96 4.06 20.01
C PHE A 50 -10.80 5.55 19.78
N GLY A 51 -10.51 6.28 20.86
CA GLY A 51 -10.44 7.74 20.85
C GLY A 51 -9.09 8.31 21.30
N PRO A 52 -9.01 9.64 21.53
CA PRO A 52 -7.78 10.36 21.84
C PRO A 52 -6.99 9.80 23.02
N LYS A 53 -7.67 9.22 24.02
CA LYS A 53 -7.03 8.61 25.19
C LYS A 53 -6.10 7.46 24.83
N MET A 54 -6.48 6.62 23.85
CA MET A 54 -5.61 5.53 23.39
C MET A 54 -4.39 6.10 22.65
N ILE A 55 -4.61 7.08 21.78
CA ILE A 55 -3.55 7.75 21.00
C ILE A 55 -2.52 8.38 21.94
N LYS A 56 -2.98 9.09 22.98
CA LYS A 56 -2.12 9.66 24.02
C LYS A 56 -1.28 8.60 24.75
N GLY A 57 -1.82 7.38 24.92
CA GLY A 57 -1.08 6.24 25.47
C GLY A 57 -0.06 5.62 24.51
N ILE A 58 -0.34 5.67 23.20
CA ILE A 58 0.54 5.20 22.12
C ILE A 58 1.69 6.18 21.88
N ARG A 59 1.43 7.50 21.94
CA ARG A 59 2.38 8.54 21.55
C ARG A 59 3.78 8.40 22.18
N PRO A 60 3.96 8.06 23.48
CA PRO A 60 5.28 7.86 24.07
C PRO A 60 6.00 6.57 23.64
N ARG A 61 5.33 5.69 22.88
CA ARG A 61 5.86 4.38 22.47
C ARG A 61 6.52 4.39 21.10
N THR A 62 6.36 5.47 20.33
CA THR A 62 6.92 5.61 18.99
C THR A 62 7.21 7.06 18.66
N ARG A 63 8.22 7.30 17.81
CA ARG A 63 8.47 8.61 17.19
C ARG A 63 7.95 8.68 15.75
N LEU A 64 7.41 7.59 15.21
CA LEU A 64 6.81 7.60 13.89
C LEU A 64 5.55 8.48 13.88
N PRO A 65 5.19 9.09 12.73
CA PRO A 65 3.98 9.87 12.61
C PRO A 65 2.73 9.08 13.02
N LEU A 66 1.83 9.73 13.77
CA LEU A 66 0.49 9.21 14.05
C LEU A 66 -0.52 9.93 13.16
N ASP A 67 -1.17 9.18 12.29
CA ASP A 67 -2.10 9.66 11.27
C ASP A 67 -3.52 9.26 11.66
N ALA A 68 -4.30 10.20 12.17
CA ALA A 68 -5.67 9.94 12.60
C ALA A 68 -6.65 10.12 11.45
N HIS A 69 -7.44 9.08 11.19
CA HIS A 69 -8.52 9.10 10.23
C HIS A 69 -9.85 9.11 10.98
N LEU A 70 -10.53 10.27 10.97
CA LEU A 70 -11.75 10.51 11.72
C LEU A 70 -12.97 10.18 10.89
N MET A 71 -13.47 8.96 11.05
CA MET A 71 -14.77 8.49 10.56
C MET A 71 -15.85 8.78 11.60
N ILE A 72 -16.07 10.06 11.91
CA ILE A 72 -16.98 10.54 12.96
C ILE A 72 -17.89 11.65 12.45
N SER A 73 -19.06 11.83 13.07
CA SER A 73 -20.09 12.78 12.66
C SER A 73 -19.77 14.24 13.00
N ASP A 74 -19.05 14.48 14.08
CA ASP A 74 -18.65 15.82 14.55
C ASP A 74 -17.13 15.94 14.76
N PRO A 75 -16.34 16.01 13.68
CA PRO A 75 -14.90 16.21 13.79
C PRO A 75 -14.53 17.59 14.36
N LEU A 76 -15.32 18.63 14.14
CA LEU A 76 -14.98 19.99 14.61
C LEU A 76 -14.96 20.06 16.14
N GLN A 77 -15.87 19.36 16.81
CA GLN A 77 -15.92 19.31 18.27
C GLN A 77 -14.71 18.58 18.86
N SER A 78 -14.18 17.57 18.19
CA SER A 78 -13.24 16.60 18.78
C SER A 78 -11.80 16.74 18.28
N VAL A 79 -11.56 17.46 17.19
CA VAL A 79 -10.24 17.56 16.53
C VAL A 79 -9.13 18.01 17.49
N ASP A 80 -9.40 18.95 18.39
CA ASP A 80 -8.41 19.49 19.33
C ASP A 80 -7.91 18.42 20.31
N GLU A 81 -8.74 17.43 20.65
CA GLU A 81 -8.33 16.32 21.50
C GLU A 81 -7.36 15.37 20.79
N PHE A 82 -7.55 15.12 19.49
CA PHE A 82 -6.64 14.32 18.68
C PHE A 82 -5.29 15.03 18.49
N LEU A 83 -5.32 16.34 18.25
CA LEU A 83 -4.10 17.16 18.18
C LEU A 83 -3.34 17.14 19.52
N ALA A 84 -4.04 17.31 20.63
CA ALA A 84 -3.45 17.23 21.98
C ALA A 84 -2.95 15.82 22.36
N ALA A 85 -3.53 14.76 21.78
CA ALA A 85 -3.06 13.39 21.94
C ALA A 85 -1.75 13.09 21.19
N GLY A 86 -1.34 13.98 20.27
CA GLY A 86 -0.07 13.92 19.55
C GLY A 86 -0.18 13.34 18.14
N CYS A 87 -1.34 13.46 17.49
CA CYS A 87 -1.48 13.20 16.06
C CYS A 87 -0.64 14.20 15.24
N ASP A 88 0.06 13.68 14.24
CA ASP A 88 0.88 14.45 13.31
C ASP A 88 0.09 14.88 12.07
N SER A 89 -0.92 14.08 11.70
CA SER A 89 -1.94 14.39 10.69
C SER A 89 -3.32 13.99 11.20
N VAL A 90 -4.34 14.71 10.72
CA VAL A 90 -5.75 14.39 10.98
C VAL A 90 -6.50 14.52 9.67
N THR A 91 -7.12 13.42 9.24
CA THR A 91 -7.91 13.31 8.02
C THR A 91 -9.38 13.15 8.39
N ILE A 92 -10.24 14.04 7.90
CA ILE A 92 -11.70 13.96 8.08
C ILE A 92 -12.37 13.57 6.77
N HIS A 93 -13.66 13.22 6.82
CA HIS A 93 -14.45 12.91 5.64
C HIS A 93 -15.10 14.15 5.03
N VAL A 94 -15.14 14.25 3.70
CA VAL A 94 -15.91 15.29 3.00
C VAL A 94 -17.42 15.11 3.15
N GLU A 95 -17.86 13.92 3.56
CA GLU A 95 -19.28 13.57 3.75
C GLU A 95 -19.85 13.99 5.12
N VAL A 96 -19.08 14.64 5.98
CA VAL A 96 -19.62 15.27 7.20
C VAL A 96 -20.37 16.57 6.83
N ASP A 97 -20.98 17.23 7.82
CA ASP A 97 -21.61 18.53 7.59
C ASP A 97 -20.59 19.54 7.00
N PRO A 98 -20.86 20.14 5.83
CA PRO A 98 -19.97 21.12 5.19
C PRO A 98 -19.52 22.26 6.11
N ALA A 99 -20.37 22.70 7.04
CA ALA A 99 -20.04 23.78 7.99
C ALA A 99 -18.89 23.42 8.94
N GLN A 100 -18.57 22.13 9.07
CA GLN A 100 -17.49 21.65 9.91
C GLN A 100 -16.14 21.55 9.18
N ILE A 101 -16.13 21.45 7.84
CA ILE A 101 -14.93 21.05 7.09
C ILE A 101 -13.85 22.13 7.17
N GLU A 102 -14.10 23.34 6.65
CA GLU A 102 -13.08 24.41 6.64
C GLU A 102 -12.58 24.76 8.05
N PRO A 103 -13.46 24.94 9.07
CA PRO A 103 -12.99 25.23 10.43
C PRO A 103 -12.12 24.11 11.01
N THR A 104 -12.45 22.85 10.73
CA THR A 104 -11.66 21.70 11.21
C THR A 104 -10.29 21.65 10.55
N LEU A 105 -10.23 21.76 9.22
CA LEU A 105 -8.96 21.80 8.48
C LEU A 105 -8.08 22.98 8.94
N GLY A 106 -8.71 24.13 9.19
CA GLY A 106 -8.04 25.31 9.76
C GLY A 106 -7.44 25.06 11.14
N ARG A 107 -8.15 24.39 12.06
CA ARG A 107 -7.63 24.04 13.40
C ARG A 107 -6.43 23.10 13.33
N ILE A 108 -6.50 22.08 12.48
CA ILE A 108 -5.40 21.11 12.29
C ILE A 108 -4.14 21.85 11.82
N ARG A 109 -4.28 22.72 10.82
CA ARG A 109 -3.18 23.52 10.27
C ARG A 109 -2.62 24.51 11.29
N ALA A 110 -3.48 25.21 12.04
CA ALA A 110 -3.06 26.15 13.08
C ALA A 110 -2.28 25.47 14.22
N ALA A 111 -2.53 24.19 14.47
CA ALA A 111 -1.75 23.37 15.40
C ALA A 111 -0.41 22.84 14.82
N GLY A 112 -0.05 23.25 13.59
CA GLY A 112 1.16 22.83 12.89
C GLY A 112 1.12 21.37 12.44
N ARG A 113 -0.07 20.81 12.24
CA ARG A 113 -0.31 19.42 11.80
C ARG A 113 -0.85 19.40 10.39
N ALA A 114 -0.74 18.27 9.71
CA ALA A 114 -1.20 18.12 8.33
C ALA A 114 -2.72 17.82 8.28
N PRO A 115 -3.56 18.76 7.79
CA PRO A 115 -4.97 18.50 7.50
C PRO A 115 -5.15 17.57 6.32
N GLY A 116 -6.01 16.57 6.45
CA GLY A 116 -6.42 15.67 5.38
C GLY A 116 -7.91 15.68 5.12
N LEU A 117 -8.29 15.37 3.89
CA LEU A 117 -9.67 15.20 3.48
C LEU A 117 -9.85 13.87 2.72
N SER A 118 -10.80 13.06 3.19
CA SER A 118 -11.10 11.71 2.71
C SER A 118 -12.37 11.68 1.87
N VAL A 119 -12.42 10.75 0.91
CA VAL A 119 -13.62 10.46 0.11
C VAL A 119 -13.99 8.99 0.17
N LYS A 120 -15.26 8.70 0.44
CA LYS A 120 -15.84 7.35 0.36
C LYS A 120 -15.85 6.81 -1.08
N PRO A 121 -16.00 5.49 -1.28
CA PRO A 121 -16.02 4.90 -2.62
C PRO A 121 -17.07 5.49 -3.56
N LYS A 122 -18.26 5.84 -3.06
CA LYS A 122 -19.36 6.38 -3.88
C LYS A 122 -19.34 7.90 -4.04
N THR A 123 -18.52 8.61 -3.27
CA THR A 123 -18.43 10.07 -3.33
C THR A 123 -17.47 10.48 -4.44
N PRO A 124 -17.89 11.31 -5.41
CA PRO A 124 -17.00 11.75 -6.48
C PRO A 124 -15.87 12.63 -5.92
N LEU A 125 -14.70 12.57 -6.55
CA LEU A 125 -13.54 13.36 -6.10
C LEU A 125 -13.78 14.87 -6.18
N SER A 126 -14.68 15.31 -7.08
CA SER A 126 -15.11 16.72 -7.20
C SER A 126 -15.78 17.27 -5.94
N ALA A 127 -16.23 16.42 -5.00
CA ALA A 127 -16.71 16.89 -3.69
C ALA A 127 -15.62 17.65 -2.91
N LEU A 128 -14.34 17.45 -3.24
CA LEU A 128 -13.21 18.16 -2.64
C LEU A 128 -12.98 19.57 -3.22
N ASP A 129 -13.61 19.92 -4.36
CA ASP A 129 -13.35 21.18 -5.07
C ASP A 129 -13.51 22.45 -4.23
N PRO A 130 -14.54 22.56 -3.35
CA PRO A 130 -14.71 23.74 -2.50
C PRO A 130 -13.55 23.97 -1.52
N TYR A 131 -12.80 22.92 -1.17
CA TYR A 131 -11.82 22.94 -0.07
C TYR A 131 -10.37 22.91 -0.56
N ARG A 132 -10.14 23.12 -1.87
CA ARG A 132 -8.79 23.13 -2.47
C ARG A 132 -7.87 24.12 -1.73
N GLY A 133 -6.65 23.70 -1.44
CA GLY A 133 -5.67 24.51 -0.71
C GLY A 133 -5.83 24.51 0.81
N LEU A 134 -6.87 23.84 1.36
CA LEU A 134 -7.09 23.74 2.81
C LEU A 134 -6.62 22.42 3.41
N PHE A 135 -6.23 21.43 2.60
CA PHE A 135 -5.73 20.14 3.04
C PHE A 135 -4.44 19.76 2.30
N ASP A 136 -3.59 19.02 2.98
CA ASP A 136 -2.30 18.54 2.47
C ASP A 136 -2.34 17.02 2.20
N ILE A 137 -3.39 16.33 2.66
CA ILE A 137 -3.60 14.89 2.44
C ILE A 137 -4.93 14.66 1.72
N VAL A 138 -4.92 13.88 0.64
CA VAL A 138 -6.14 13.28 0.08
C VAL A 138 -6.15 11.79 0.38
N LEU A 139 -7.14 11.34 1.14
CA LEU A 139 -7.34 9.92 1.44
C LEU A 139 -8.44 9.34 0.56
N VAL A 140 -8.09 8.37 -0.29
CA VAL A 140 -9.05 7.67 -1.13
C VAL A 140 -9.42 6.35 -0.48
N MET A 141 -10.69 6.21 -0.09
CA MET A 141 -11.22 4.94 0.41
C MET A 141 -11.50 3.99 -0.75
N THR A 142 -10.93 2.79 -0.68
CA THR A 142 -11.12 1.69 -1.64
C THR A 142 -11.91 0.52 -1.07
N VAL A 143 -12.58 0.75 0.07
CA VAL A 143 -13.65 -0.08 0.68
C VAL A 143 -14.63 0.86 1.37
N GLU A 144 -15.82 0.38 1.74
CA GLU A 144 -16.73 1.20 2.56
C GLU A 144 -16.11 1.35 3.97
N PRO A 145 -15.93 2.58 4.49
CA PRO A 145 -15.34 2.77 5.80
C PRO A 145 -16.14 2.09 6.91
N GLY A 146 -15.45 1.61 7.94
CA GLY A 146 -16.06 1.04 9.14
C GLY A 146 -15.47 -0.30 9.59
N PHE A 147 -14.93 -1.12 8.68
CA PHE A 147 -14.41 -2.44 9.03
C PHE A 147 -13.12 -2.80 8.30
N GLY A 148 -12.19 -3.45 9.00
CA GLY A 148 -11.00 -4.05 8.40
C GLY A 148 -11.32 -5.31 7.58
N GLY A 149 -10.35 -5.76 6.78
CA GLY A 149 -10.42 -7.05 6.06
C GLY A 149 -11.31 -7.09 4.81
N GLN A 150 -11.88 -5.97 4.40
CA GLN A 150 -12.68 -5.87 3.18
C GLN A 150 -11.83 -5.95 1.89
N SER A 151 -12.45 -6.36 0.79
CA SER A 151 -11.78 -6.53 -0.51
C SER A 151 -11.56 -5.20 -1.23
N PHE A 152 -10.34 -5.00 -1.74
CA PHE A 152 -9.94 -3.81 -2.49
C PHE A 152 -10.79 -3.54 -3.74
N MET A 153 -11.37 -2.33 -3.84
CA MET A 153 -12.13 -1.87 -5.01
C MET A 153 -11.21 -1.24 -6.07
N LYS A 154 -10.74 -2.07 -7.01
CA LYS A 154 -9.80 -1.65 -8.06
C LYS A 154 -10.32 -0.52 -8.96
N ASP A 155 -11.60 -0.52 -9.30
CA ASP A 155 -12.18 0.49 -10.19
C ASP A 155 -12.22 1.87 -9.53
N VAL A 156 -12.59 1.92 -8.25
CA VAL A 156 -12.58 3.15 -7.43
C VAL A 156 -11.16 3.73 -7.35
N ALA A 157 -10.18 2.86 -7.11
CA ALA A 157 -8.78 3.26 -7.09
C ALA A 157 -8.34 3.84 -8.46
N ALA A 158 -8.70 3.17 -9.55
CA ALA A 158 -8.37 3.59 -10.92
C ALA A 158 -8.93 4.98 -11.25
N GLU A 159 -10.17 5.24 -10.82
CA GLU A 159 -10.90 6.48 -11.06
C GLU A 159 -10.30 7.66 -10.30
N LYS A 160 -9.92 7.46 -9.02
CA LYS A 160 -9.69 8.59 -8.10
C LYS A 160 -8.22 8.86 -7.78
N ILE A 161 -7.39 7.83 -7.63
CA ILE A 161 -6.07 7.99 -6.99
C ILE A 161 -5.15 8.92 -7.79
N LEU A 162 -5.03 8.71 -9.09
CA LEU A 162 -4.13 9.55 -9.91
C LEU A 162 -4.66 10.99 -9.99
N ALA A 163 -5.98 11.15 -10.10
CA ALA A 163 -6.65 12.46 -10.15
C ALA A 163 -6.56 13.22 -8.81
N ALA A 164 -6.45 12.52 -7.67
CA ALA A 164 -6.29 13.13 -6.35
C ALA A 164 -5.05 14.01 -6.26
N ARG A 165 -4.01 13.75 -7.07
CA ARG A 165 -2.81 14.59 -7.12
C ARG A 165 -3.11 16.05 -7.49
N GLU A 166 -4.10 16.29 -8.36
CA GLU A 166 -4.46 17.63 -8.83
C GLU A 166 -5.01 18.54 -7.71
N TYR A 167 -5.43 17.96 -6.58
CA TYR A 167 -5.92 18.70 -5.42
C TYR A 167 -4.78 19.21 -4.52
N LEU A 168 -3.57 18.66 -4.71
CA LEU A 168 -2.39 18.92 -3.87
C LEU A 168 -1.34 19.78 -4.58
N THR A 169 -1.70 20.44 -5.67
CA THR A 169 -0.79 21.26 -6.49
C THR A 169 -0.21 22.48 -5.75
N HIS A 170 -0.86 22.95 -4.69
CA HIS A 170 -0.36 24.01 -3.81
C HIS A 170 0.78 23.54 -2.89
N ALA A 171 0.93 22.22 -2.70
CA ALA A 171 1.94 21.59 -1.85
C ALA A 171 2.62 20.44 -2.62
N PRO A 172 3.30 20.70 -3.76
CA PRO A 172 3.75 19.65 -4.68
C PRO A 172 4.79 18.70 -4.07
N ALA A 173 5.51 19.11 -3.02
CA ALA A 173 6.52 18.30 -2.34
C ALA A 173 6.05 17.73 -0.99
N GLU A 174 5.00 18.31 -0.39
CA GLU A 174 4.54 17.96 0.97
C GLU A 174 3.19 17.24 0.95
N GLY A 175 2.38 17.46 -0.09
CA GLY A 175 1.06 16.88 -0.21
C GLY A 175 1.10 15.38 -0.50
N GLU A 176 0.27 14.61 0.20
CA GLU A 176 0.26 13.16 0.12
C GLU A 176 -1.08 12.62 -0.40
N VAL A 177 -1.04 11.70 -1.36
CA VAL A 177 -2.18 10.86 -1.72
C VAL A 177 -2.08 9.55 -0.96
N HIS A 178 -3.08 9.28 -0.14
CA HIS A 178 -3.22 8.07 0.64
C HIS A 178 -4.28 7.16 0.02
N VAL A 179 -4.11 5.84 0.17
CA VAL A 179 -5.14 4.85 -0.16
C VAL A 179 -5.38 3.96 1.05
N ASP A 180 -6.65 3.80 1.43
CA ASP A 180 -7.07 2.92 2.52
C ASP A 180 -8.24 2.02 2.12
N GLY A 181 -8.15 0.75 2.53
CA GLY A 181 -9.16 -0.26 2.27
C GLY A 181 -8.66 -1.41 1.40
N GLY A 182 -8.40 -2.57 2.02
CA GLY A 182 -8.04 -3.79 1.29
C GLY A 182 -6.66 -3.79 0.63
N VAL A 183 -5.82 -2.79 0.92
CA VAL A 183 -4.47 -2.67 0.35
C VAL A 183 -3.58 -3.81 0.83
N ASN A 184 -2.92 -4.47 -0.10
CA ASN A 184 -2.02 -5.60 0.17
C ASN A 184 -1.03 -5.75 -1.01
N ARG A 185 -0.18 -6.79 -0.97
CA ARG A 185 0.81 -7.05 -2.02
C ARG A 185 0.21 -7.20 -3.44
N GLU A 186 -1.02 -7.70 -3.57
CA GLU A 186 -1.68 -7.88 -4.88
C GLU A 186 -2.12 -6.55 -5.49
N SER A 187 -2.51 -5.57 -4.66
CA SER A 187 -2.94 -4.23 -5.10
C SER A 187 -1.82 -3.19 -5.10
N ALA A 188 -0.74 -3.42 -4.36
CA ALA A 188 0.36 -2.47 -4.17
C ALA A 188 0.97 -1.98 -5.50
N GLU A 189 1.27 -2.89 -6.43
CA GLU A 189 1.79 -2.55 -7.76
C GLU A 189 0.82 -1.66 -8.54
N PHE A 190 -0.47 -1.97 -8.49
CA PHE A 190 -1.48 -1.21 -9.21
C PHE A 190 -1.62 0.22 -8.66
N VAL A 191 -1.74 0.38 -7.34
CA VAL A 191 -1.88 1.70 -6.71
C VAL A 191 -0.58 2.50 -6.76
N GLY A 192 0.58 1.84 -6.72
CA GLY A 192 1.87 2.48 -6.97
C GLY A 192 1.96 3.10 -8.37
N GLY A 193 1.44 2.40 -9.37
CA GLY A 193 1.30 2.95 -10.73
C GLY A 193 0.37 4.15 -10.84
N LEU A 194 -0.50 4.36 -9.85
CA LEU A 194 -1.36 5.54 -9.73
C LEU A 194 -0.71 6.67 -8.89
N ALA A 195 0.58 6.55 -8.55
CA ALA A 195 1.34 7.52 -7.76
C ALA A 195 0.80 7.79 -6.35
N VAL A 196 0.29 6.77 -5.67
CA VAL A 196 0.09 6.81 -4.21
C VAL A 196 1.42 7.10 -3.49
N ASP A 197 1.36 7.92 -2.44
CA ASP A 197 2.51 8.11 -1.54
C ASP A 197 2.41 7.23 -0.30
N VAL A 198 1.20 7.05 0.25
CA VAL A 198 0.98 6.32 1.50
C VAL A 198 -0.05 5.21 1.29
N LEU A 199 0.38 3.98 1.57
CA LEU A 199 -0.46 2.79 1.53
C LEU A 199 -0.87 2.44 2.96
N VAL A 200 -2.16 2.55 3.27
CA VAL A 200 -2.70 2.12 4.57
C VAL A 200 -2.92 0.61 4.53
N VAL A 201 -2.21 -0.11 5.39
CA VAL A 201 -2.22 -1.58 5.44
C VAL A 201 -2.56 -2.04 6.85
N GLY A 202 -3.69 -2.73 7.00
CA GLY A 202 -4.19 -3.25 8.28
C GLY A 202 -4.12 -4.77 8.36
N SER A 203 -5.29 -5.42 8.32
CA SER A 203 -5.55 -6.86 8.49
C SER A 203 -4.42 -7.82 8.07
N VAL A 204 -3.86 -7.69 6.86
CA VAL A 204 -2.80 -8.59 6.36
C VAL A 204 -1.54 -8.61 7.23
N LEU A 205 -1.20 -7.50 7.88
CA LEU A 205 -0.02 -7.37 8.75
C LEU A 205 -0.20 -8.05 10.12
N TRP A 206 -1.44 -8.18 10.57
CA TRP A 206 -1.77 -8.69 11.90
C TRP A 206 -2.13 -10.18 11.91
N ARG A 207 -2.22 -10.83 10.74
CA ARG A 207 -2.47 -12.28 10.63
C ARG A 207 -1.35 -13.09 11.31
N LYS A 208 -1.74 -13.96 12.24
CA LYS A 208 -0.82 -14.87 12.94
C LYS A 208 -0.03 -15.73 11.95
N GLY A 209 1.26 -15.90 12.19
CA GLY A 209 2.17 -16.68 11.32
C GLY A 209 2.73 -15.89 10.13
N ARG A 210 2.27 -14.67 9.86
CA ARG A 210 2.87 -13.83 8.82
C ARG A 210 4.03 -12.98 9.34
N ASN A 211 5.02 -12.78 8.47
CA ASN A 211 6.13 -11.87 8.71
C ASN A 211 5.73 -10.45 8.31
N MET A 212 5.43 -9.62 9.29
CA MET A 212 5.00 -8.23 9.09
C MET A 212 6.02 -7.39 8.33
N GLY A 213 7.30 -7.42 8.71
CA GLY A 213 8.30 -6.58 8.06
C GLY A 213 8.53 -6.97 6.60
N ARG A 214 8.35 -8.25 6.28
CA ARG A 214 8.35 -8.72 4.90
C ARG A 214 7.17 -8.14 4.11
N GLU A 215 5.95 -8.24 4.63
CA GLU A 215 4.76 -7.67 3.96
C GLU A 215 4.93 -6.16 3.71
N ILE A 216 5.45 -5.43 4.71
CA ILE A 216 5.73 -4.00 4.57
C ILE A 216 6.76 -3.75 3.45
N ARG A 217 7.87 -4.49 3.42
CA ARG A 217 8.88 -4.36 2.35
C ARG A 217 8.32 -4.69 0.97
N LEU A 218 7.49 -5.73 0.87
CA LEU A 218 6.88 -6.15 -0.39
C LEU A 218 5.88 -5.15 -0.92
N VAL A 219 4.95 -4.70 -0.08
CA VAL A 219 3.98 -3.66 -0.45
C VAL A 219 4.71 -2.41 -0.93
N ARG A 220 5.76 -1.99 -0.21
CA ARG A 220 6.58 -0.84 -0.61
C ARG A 220 7.27 -1.06 -1.96
N ALA A 221 7.96 -2.18 -2.13
CA ALA A 221 8.70 -2.48 -3.35
C ALA A 221 7.79 -2.60 -4.57
N LEU A 222 6.64 -3.26 -4.42
CA LEU A 222 5.63 -3.39 -5.48
C LEU A 222 5.02 -2.03 -5.83
N ALA A 223 4.74 -1.16 -4.84
CA ALA A 223 4.26 0.18 -5.13
C ALA A 223 5.31 1.02 -5.89
N ASP A 224 6.58 0.98 -5.47
CA ASP A 224 7.66 1.67 -6.17
C ASP A 224 7.86 1.12 -7.59
N GLU A 225 7.66 -0.19 -7.79
CA GLU A 225 7.66 -0.85 -9.10
C GLU A 225 6.54 -0.35 -10.00
N GLY A 226 5.31 -0.36 -9.50
CA GLY A 226 4.15 0.16 -10.24
C GLY A 226 4.39 1.59 -10.71
N TYR A 227 4.93 2.42 -9.84
CA TYR A 227 5.29 3.80 -10.16
C TYR A 227 6.35 3.88 -11.26
N GLN A 228 7.40 3.06 -11.17
CA GLN A 228 8.45 2.99 -12.18
C GLN A 228 7.90 2.68 -13.55
N TYR A 229 7.06 1.65 -13.66
CA TYR A 229 6.57 1.22 -14.96
C TYR A 229 5.55 2.17 -15.57
N ARG A 230 4.68 2.78 -14.76
CA ARG A 230 3.59 3.61 -15.28
C ARG A 230 3.95 5.08 -15.43
N LEU A 231 4.69 5.65 -14.48
CA LEU A 231 4.90 7.10 -14.39
C LEU A 231 6.37 7.51 -14.47
N ASN A 232 7.31 6.64 -14.07
CA ASN A 232 8.75 6.95 -14.09
C ASN A 232 9.55 6.26 -15.21
N ASN A 233 8.87 5.69 -16.22
CA ASN A 233 9.46 5.06 -17.41
C ASN A 233 10.64 4.11 -17.10
N GLY A 234 10.48 3.25 -16.10
CA GLY A 234 11.48 2.25 -15.69
C GLY A 234 12.68 2.81 -14.91
N LYS A 235 12.73 4.12 -14.61
CA LYS A 235 13.75 4.68 -13.73
C LYS A 235 13.30 4.53 -12.28
N PRO A 236 14.00 3.77 -11.43
CA PRO A 236 13.61 3.65 -10.04
C PRO A 236 13.83 4.98 -9.30
N PRO A 237 12.90 5.40 -8.41
CA PRO A 237 13.12 6.56 -7.57
C PRO A 237 14.30 6.35 -6.60
N ILE A 238 14.77 5.11 -6.42
CA ILE A 238 15.88 4.72 -5.56
C ILE A 238 16.74 3.64 -6.24
N PRO A 239 18.08 3.70 -6.15
CA PRO A 239 18.97 2.66 -6.66
C PRO A 239 18.68 1.26 -6.07
N ARG A 240 18.71 0.21 -6.91
CA ARG A 240 18.42 -1.20 -6.57
C ARG A 240 19.69 -2.04 -6.36
N ASP A 241 20.68 -1.50 -5.68
CA ASP A 241 22.06 -1.99 -5.63
C ASP A 241 22.30 -3.19 -4.67
N ALA A 242 21.28 -4.00 -4.34
CA ALA A 242 21.44 -5.13 -3.40
C ALA A 242 20.63 -6.42 -3.71
N MET A 243 20.00 -6.52 -4.88
CA MET A 243 19.15 -7.68 -5.23
C MET A 243 19.61 -8.32 -6.55
N VAL A 244 19.44 -9.63 -6.66
CA VAL A 244 19.72 -10.43 -7.88
C VAL A 244 18.46 -11.15 -8.35
N VAL A 245 18.32 -11.34 -9.66
CA VAL A 245 17.21 -12.11 -10.26
C VAL A 245 17.47 -13.59 -10.02
N PHE A 246 16.71 -14.19 -9.11
CA PHE A 246 16.76 -15.62 -8.82
C PHE A 246 16.02 -16.44 -9.88
N ASP A 247 14.84 -15.98 -10.30
CA ASP A 247 14.07 -16.64 -11.37
C ASP A 247 13.15 -15.68 -12.11
N GLN A 248 12.61 -16.12 -13.25
CA GLN A 248 11.66 -15.36 -14.07
C GLN A 248 10.44 -16.23 -14.40
N LEU A 249 9.26 -15.85 -13.93
CA LEU A 249 8.04 -16.67 -14.06
C LEU A 249 6.78 -15.83 -14.34
N PRO A 250 5.73 -16.39 -14.95
CA PRO A 250 4.43 -15.73 -15.05
C PRO A 250 3.93 -15.32 -13.66
N LYS A 251 3.25 -14.16 -13.54
CA LYS A 251 2.91 -13.53 -12.24
C LYS A 251 2.35 -14.51 -11.20
N HIS A 252 1.37 -15.33 -11.58
CA HIS A 252 0.72 -16.27 -10.66
C HIS A 252 1.67 -17.36 -10.15
N LEU A 253 2.56 -17.88 -11.01
CA LEU A 253 3.59 -18.83 -10.62
C LEU A 253 4.72 -18.17 -9.82
N ALA A 254 5.12 -16.96 -10.20
CA ALA A 254 6.09 -16.16 -9.46
C ALA A 254 5.61 -15.95 -8.01
N LEU A 255 4.36 -15.54 -7.81
CA LEU A 255 3.79 -15.34 -6.47
C LEU A 255 3.71 -16.65 -5.67
N ARG A 256 3.40 -17.79 -6.32
CA ARG A 256 3.37 -19.10 -5.66
C ARG A 256 4.78 -19.56 -5.26
N PHE A 257 5.76 -19.43 -6.16
CA PHE A 257 7.14 -19.83 -5.88
C PHE A 257 7.79 -18.94 -4.83
N MET A 258 7.51 -17.64 -4.89
CA MET A 258 7.86 -16.67 -3.86
C MET A 258 7.42 -17.18 -2.48
N ASP A 259 6.15 -17.54 -2.31
CA ASP A 259 5.63 -18.04 -1.03
C ASP A 259 6.33 -19.34 -0.56
N GLU A 260 6.71 -20.24 -1.47
CA GLU A 260 7.49 -21.45 -1.16
C GLU A 260 8.92 -21.15 -0.71
N ILE A 261 9.64 -20.29 -1.45
CA ILE A 261 11.01 -19.88 -1.10
C ILE A 261 11.03 -19.20 0.29
N GLU A 262 9.99 -18.43 0.57
CA GLU A 262 9.87 -17.70 1.82
C GLU A 262 9.41 -18.55 2.99
N ALA A 263 8.69 -19.65 2.75
CA ALA A 263 8.48 -20.68 3.76
C ALA A 263 9.83 -21.25 4.25
N GLY A 264 10.86 -21.25 3.38
CA GLY A 264 12.24 -21.57 3.70
C GLY A 264 13.03 -20.45 4.41
N GLY A 265 12.41 -19.28 4.66
CA GLY A 265 13.02 -18.16 5.39
C GLY A 265 13.83 -17.19 4.52
N ILE A 266 13.79 -17.33 3.19
CA ILE A 266 14.51 -16.45 2.25
C ILE A 266 13.53 -15.40 1.74
N SER A 267 13.83 -14.10 1.89
CA SER A 267 12.95 -13.04 1.37
C SER A 267 13.08 -12.93 -0.14
N VAL A 268 11.94 -12.91 -0.84
CA VAL A 268 11.87 -12.72 -2.29
C VAL A 268 11.05 -11.47 -2.58
N ILE A 269 11.42 -10.70 -3.59
CA ILE A 269 10.64 -9.57 -4.10
C ILE A 269 10.27 -9.88 -5.55
N PRO A 270 8.99 -10.16 -5.86
CA PRO A 270 8.53 -10.36 -7.23
C PRO A 270 8.37 -9.00 -7.89
N LEU A 271 9.17 -8.69 -8.90
CA LEU A 271 9.10 -7.45 -9.66
C LEU A 271 8.79 -7.77 -11.11
N ARG A 272 8.21 -6.84 -11.87
CA ARG A 272 7.96 -7.05 -13.28
C ARG A 272 9.31 -7.08 -13.98
N GLY A 273 9.61 -8.19 -14.64
CA GLY A 273 10.93 -8.42 -15.21
C GLY A 273 11.09 -7.92 -16.63
N ASN A 274 12.32 -7.97 -17.11
CA ASN A 274 12.62 -7.91 -18.55
C ASN A 274 12.55 -9.29 -19.22
N GLY A 275 12.02 -10.30 -18.53
CA GLY A 275 11.78 -11.63 -19.05
C GLY A 275 10.80 -11.65 -20.23
N GLN A 276 10.52 -12.85 -20.74
CA GLN A 276 9.67 -13.03 -21.91
C GLN A 276 8.24 -12.52 -21.67
N PHE A 277 7.58 -12.08 -22.74
CA PHE A 277 6.15 -11.82 -22.70
C PHE A 277 5.39 -13.13 -22.65
N ASN A 278 4.39 -13.17 -21.77
CA ASN A 278 3.45 -14.26 -21.69
C ASN A 278 2.27 -14.05 -22.65
N PRO A 279 1.55 -15.14 -23.01
CA PRO A 279 0.37 -15.08 -23.86
C PRO A 279 -0.77 -14.18 -23.34
N ASP A 280 -0.79 -13.88 -22.03
CA ASP A 280 -1.72 -12.93 -21.40
C ASP A 280 -1.32 -11.45 -21.57
N GLY A 281 -0.24 -11.17 -22.30
CA GLY A 281 0.29 -9.83 -22.55
C GLY A 281 1.16 -9.28 -21.40
N VAL A 282 1.41 -10.05 -20.35
CA VAL A 282 2.22 -9.64 -19.20
C VAL A 282 3.61 -10.29 -19.28
N ARG A 283 4.67 -9.53 -19.01
CA ARG A 283 6.02 -10.13 -18.91
C ARG A 283 6.16 -11.01 -17.67
N ASP A 284 7.08 -11.96 -17.74
CA ASP A 284 7.54 -12.68 -16.56
C ASP A 284 7.96 -11.70 -15.45
N TYR A 285 7.67 -12.09 -14.22
CA TYR A 285 8.11 -11.43 -13.02
C TYR A 285 9.48 -11.98 -12.61
N ASP A 286 10.41 -11.07 -12.35
CA ASP A 286 11.69 -11.37 -11.72
C ASP A 286 11.45 -11.65 -10.24
N LEU A 287 11.77 -12.85 -9.79
CA LEU A 287 11.89 -13.17 -8.38
C LEU A 287 13.26 -12.69 -7.90
N LEU A 288 13.28 -11.53 -7.25
CA LEU A 288 14.52 -10.97 -6.74
C LEU A 288 14.81 -11.50 -5.33
N VAL A 289 16.04 -11.95 -5.09
CA VAL A 289 16.53 -12.27 -3.74
C VAL A 289 17.68 -11.34 -3.36
N PRO A 290 17.92 -11.09 -2.05
CA PRO A 290 19.10 -10.36 -1.64
C PRO A 290 20.36 -11.08 -2.14
N ALA A 291 21.30 -10.32 -2.73
CA ALA A 291 22.53 -10.89 -3.27
C ALA A 291 23.31 -11.73 -2.22
N SER A 292 23.20 -11.37 -0.94
CA SER A 292 23.83 -12.08 0.18
C SER A 292 23.30 -13.50 0.43
N VAL A 293 22.14 -13.87 -0.13
CA VAL A 293 21.52 -15.20 0.07
C VAL A 293 21.29 -15.95 -1.24
N GLU A 294 21.81 -15.46 -2.37
CA GLU A 294 21.63 -16.08 -3.69
C GLU A 294 22.06 -17.55 -3.71
N SER A 295 23.29 -17.85 -3.27
CA SER A 295 23.83 -19.21 -3.28
C SER A 295 23.01 -20.17 -2.43
N LEU A 296 22.55 -19.72 -1.25
CA LEU A 296 21.67 -20.49 -0.38
C LEU A 296 20.29 -20.74 -1.03
N THR A 297 19.77 -19.74 -1.75
CA THR A 297 18.49 -19.86 -2.46
C THR A 297 18.61 -20.90 -3.58
N ILE A 298 19.69 -20.87 -4.36
CA ILE A 298 19.96 -21.84 -5.43
C ILE A 298 20.07 -23.25 -4.84
N GLU A 299 20.83 -23.43 -3.76
CA GLU A 299 21.01 -24.73 -3.12
C GLU A 299 19.67 -25.35 -2.68
N ARG A 300 18.79 -24.54 -2.08
CA ARG A 300 17.51 -25.03 -1.54
C ARG A 300 16.43 -25.25 -2.59
N HIS A 301 16.43 -24.47 -3.65
CA HIS A 301 15.29 -24.39 -4.58
C HIS A 301 15.65 -24.74 -6.02
N ALA A 302 16.83 -25.29 -6.32
CA ALA A 302 17.19 -25.71 -7.68
C ALA A 302 16.14 -26.64 -8.33
N ALA A 303 15.69 -27.67 -7.59
CA ALA A 303 14.66 -28.58 -8.10
C ALA A 303 13.28 -27.90 -8.25
N ASP A 304 12.95 -26.96 -7.36
CA ASP A 304 11.72 -26.17 -7.48
C ASP A 304 11.79 -25.26 -8.70
N ARG A 305 12.93 -24.62 -9.01
CA ARG A 305 13.12 -23.80 -10.21
C ARG A 305 12.83 -24.59 -11.48
N GLU A 306 13.37 -25.80 -11.59
CA GLU A 306 13.11 -26.68 -12.73
C GLU A 306 11.63 -27.03 -12.85
N ARG A 307 10.97 -27.35 -11.71
CA ARG A 307 9.53 -27.61 -11.67
C ARG A 307 8.72 -26.40 -12.15
N TYR A 308 9.00 -25.22 -11.61
CA TYR A 308 8.28 -23.99 -11.94
C TYR A 308 8.52 -23.54 -13.38
N ALA A 309 9.73 -23.73 -13.92
CA ALA A 309 10.01 -23.49 -15.33
C ALA A 309 9.17 -24.42 -16.23
N GLY A 310 9.05 -25.70 -15.87
CA GLY A 310 8.18 -26.66 -16.55
C GLY A 310 6.70 -26.27 -16.48
N GLU A 311 6.21 -25.88 -15.30
CA GLU A 311 4.83 -25.41 -15.13
C GLU A 311 4.55 -24.13 -15.91
N ALA A 312 5.51 -23.21 -15.97
CA ALA A 312 5.38 -21.98 -16.76
C ALA A 312 5.30 -22.29 -18.26
N ALA A 313 6.11 -23.22 -18.77
CA ALA A 313 6.03 -23.67 -20.16
C ALA A 313 4.66 -24.31 -20.46
N ALA A 314 4.23 -25.26 -19.63
CA ALA A 314 2.95 -25.94 -19.79
C ALA A 314 1.76 -24.97 -19.73
N TRP A 315 1.80 -24.00 -18.80
CA TRP A 315 0.76 -22.97 -18.71
C TRP A 315 0.69 -22.11 -19.96
N ARG A 316 1.84 -21.70 -20.54
CA ARG A 316 1.85 -20.90 -21.78
C ARG A 316 1.24 -21.68 -22.94
N GLU A 317 1.63 -22.94 -23.11
CA GLU A 317 1.08 -23.81 -24.16
C GLU A 317 -0.43 -23.97 -24.03
N ASP A 318 -0.91 -24.26 -22.82
CA ASP A 318 -2.33 -24.41 -22.50
C ASP A 318 -3.11 -23.10 -22.72
N TYR A 319 -2.55 -21.95 -22.33
CA TYR A 319 -3.19 -20.64 -22.55
C TYR A 319 -3.33 -20.32 -24.04
N ILE A 320 -2.27 -20.56 -24.84
CA ILE A 320 -2.29 -20.38 -26.29
C ILE A 320 -3.36 -21.30 -26.91
N ALA A 321 -3.39 -22.58 -26.51
CA ALA A 321 -4.35 -23.55 -27.02
C ALA A 321 -5.81 -23.17 -26.72
N ARG A 322 -6.08 -22.66 -25.51
CA ARG A 322 -7.44 -22.27 -25.09
C ARG A 322 -7.93 -20.98 -25.72
N HIS A 323 -7.04 -20.01 -25.93
CA HIS A 323 -7.44 -18.66 -26.34
C HIS A 323 -7.09 -18.33 -27.80
N GLY A 324 -6.35 -19.20 -28.50
CA GLY A 324 -5.97 -18.99 -29.90
C GLY A 324 -5.04 -17.79 -30.12
N ILE A 325 -4.39 -17.30 -29.06
CA ILE A 325 -3.52 -16.12 -29.08
C ILE A 325 -2.10 -16.59 -29.37
N GLN A 326 -1.50 -16.16 -30.48
CA GLN A 326 -0.07 -16.34 -30.71
C GLN A 326 0.71 -15.17 -30.08
N PRO A 327 1.83 -15.43 -29.36
CA PRO A 327 2.66 -14.37 -28.84
C PRO A 327 3.15 -13.45 -29.98
N PRO A 328 3.35 -12.14 -29.73
CA PRO A 328 3.80 -11.20 -30.75
C PRO A 328 5.06 -11.69 -31.49
N GLU A 329 5.10 -11.50 -32.81
CA GLU A 329 6.12 -12.05 -33.72
C GLU A 329 7.57 -11.64 -33.37
N THR A 330 7.73 -10.56 -32.59
CA THR A 330 9.01 -10.06 -32.07
C THR A 330 9.67 -10.94 -30.99
N LEU A 331 9.08 -12.09 -30.65
CA LEU A 331 9.49 -12.97 -29.55
C LEU A 331 9.88 -14.40 -29.96
N ARG A 332 9.97 -14.69 -31.27
CA ARG A 332 10.58 -15.97 -31.69
C ARG A 332 12.08 -15.90 -31.40
N PRO A 333 12.69 -16.88 -30.70
CA PRO A 333 14.15 -16.94 -30.65
C PRO A 333 14.69 -16.99 -32.09
N ALA A 334 15.76 -16.25 -32.37
CA ALA A 334 16.38 -16.27 -33.69
C ALA A 334 16.70 -17.74 -34.06
N PRO A 335 16.35 -18.21 -35.26
CA PRO A 335 16.68 -19.56 -35.67
C PRO A 335 18.20 -19.75 -35.61
N SER A 336 18.61 -20.87 -35.00
CA SER A 336 19.99 -21.29 -34.77
C SER A 336 20.84 -21.31 -36.03
#